data_AF-A0A7S0LCP2-F1
#
_entry.id   AF-A0A7S0LCP2-F1
#
_cell.length_a   1.000
_cell.length_b   1.000
_cell.length_c   1.000
_cell.angle_alpha   90.00
_cell.angle_beta   90.00
_cell.angle_gamma   90.00
#
_symmetry.space_group_name_H-M   'P 1'
#
loop_
_entity.id
_entity.type
_entity.pdbx_description
1 polymer ?
#
loop_
_entity_poly.entity_id
_entity_poly.type
_entity_poly.pdbx_seq_one_letter_code
_entity_poly.pdbx_strand_id
1 'polypeptide(L)'
;PPPPSPSPPPPSPSPPPPSPSPPSPSPSPPPPSPSPPPPSPSSPPLSALIPEAGVAIMAGSSASNQVIFCLWPGDEDVTSAAGRADPAWTGTDKNIASQCCDYTEGAAQVCYRKITDTNTCRGTAKTYFETLQDCTNSGLALCDQSCAFEGCNYNRNPVYSGLDCPNELRPSPPPPPSRPGGGGSAIPASGVLVLRGGSVEESVLGCLRPGEDDAKSRWPGAGYLGNYQRIAAQCCADSTKDPEKCRRRDSTGTCIAGVSNDAEGAIDELTYAEAKQKCEDAELQMCHQSCANKGCLYNAHPVFTAIPCPMPPSLPPPSPPPPPPPLSPRGPYEIPVRGVQVM
;
A
#
# COMPACT_ATOMS: atom_id res chain seq x y z
N PRO A 1 48.73 19.54 -111.00
CA PRO A 1 47.60 19.93 -110.13
C PRO A 1 46.99 18.70 -109.43
N PRO A 2 47.55 18.29 -108.29
CA PRO A 2 46.97 17.22 -107.49
C PRO A 2 45.68 17.72 -106.79
N PRO A 3 44.60 16.93 -106.78
CA PRO A 3 43.30 17.32 -106.24
C PRO A 3 43.34 17.44 -104.70
N PRO A 4 42.56 18.36 -104.11
CA PRO A 4 42.49 18.54 -102.66
C PRO A 4 41.88 17.30 -101.98
N SER A 5 42.53 16.86 -100.90
CA SER A 5 42.10 15.73 -100.06
C SER A 5 40.70 15.96 -99.47
N PRO A 6 39.83 14.94 -99.46
CA PRO A 6 38.50 15.03 -98.86
C PRO A 6 38.57 15.14 -97.34
N SER A 7 37.80 16.10 -96.80
CA SER A 7 37.64 16.34 -95.36
C SER A 7 37.03 15.13 -94.65
N PRO A 8 37.45 14.85 -93.40
CA PRO A 8 36.94 13.72 -92.62
C PRO A 8 35.45 13.89 -92.25
N PRO A 9 34.69 12.78 -92.16
CA PRO A 9 33.29 12.81 -91.82
C PRO A 9 33.06 13.27 -90.35
N PRO A 10 31.93 13.92 -90.07
CA PRO A 10 31.61 14.42 -88.74
C PRO A 10 31.42 13.28 -87.73
N PRO A 11 31.73 13.52 -86.44
CA PRO A 11 31.62 12.51 -85.40
C PRO A 11 30.16 12.10 -85.15
N SER A 12 29.96 10.79 -84.93
CA SER A 12 28.67 10.19 -84.60
C SER A 12 28.02 10.85 -83.37
N PRO A 13 26.68 11.00 -83.37
CA PRO A 13 25.96 11.52 -82.22
C PRO A 13 26.09 10.58 -81.02
N SER A 14 26.33 11.17 -79.85
CA SER A 14 26.46 10.44 -78.58
C SER A 14 25.15 9.74 -78.20
N PRO A 15 25.23 8.56 -77.57
CA PRO A 15 24.04 7.83 -77.12
C PRO A 15 23.27 8.64 -76.05
N PRO A 16 21.93 8.50 -75.99
CA PRO A 16 21.13 9.18 -74.98
C PRO A 16 21.45 8.64 -73.57
N PRO A 17 21.30 9.48 -72.54
CA PRO A 17 21.56 9.08 -71.17
C PRO A 17 20.58 7.99 -70.70
N PRO A 18 20.99 7.10 -69.78
CA PRO A 18 20.12 6.07 -69.23
C PRO A 18 18.97 6.68 -68.42
N SER A 19 17.79 6.08 -68.53
CA SER A 19 16.60 6.46 -67.77
C SER A 19 16.83 6.42 -66.26
N PRO A 20 16.27 7.36 -65.48
CA PRO A 20 16.40 7.35 -64.03
C PRO A 20 15.68 6.14 -63.42
N SER A 21 16.33 5.52 -62.44
CA SER A 21 15.77 4.42 -61.67
C SER A 21 14.50 4.86 -60.91
N PRO A 22 13.52 3.96 -60.72
CA PRO A 22 12.33 4.28 -59.94
C PRO A 22 12.70 4.56 -58.47
N PRO A 23 11.99 5.46 -57.78
CA PRO A 23 12.26 5.76 -56.38
C PRO A 23 11.95 4.55 -55.49
N SER A 24 12.81 4.32 -54.50
CA SER A 24 12.62 3.28 -53.47
C SER A 24 11.28 3.45 -52.75
N PRO A 25 10.60 2.35 -52.37
CA PRO A 25 9.39 2.43 -51.57
C PRO A 25 9.71 3.06 -50.21
N SER A 26 8.87 4.02 -49.79
CA SER A 26 8.95 4.66 -48.48
C SER A 26 8.95 3.62 -47.35
N PRO A 27 9.77 3.80 -46.30
CA PRO A 27 9.67 2.95 -45.12
C PRO A 27 8.29 3.10 -44.48
N SER A 28 7.70 1.99 -44.06
CA SER A 28 6.45 1.98 -43.31
C SER A 28 6.58 2.86 -42.06
N PRO A 29 5.54 3.63 -41.69
CA PRO A 29 5.58 4.42 -40.46
C PRO A 29 5.78 3.49 -39.26
N PRO A 30 6.53 3.93 -38.23
CA PRO A 30 6.65 3.18 -37.00
C PRO A 30 5.25 2.97 -36.38
N PRO A 31 5.04 1.87 -35.64
CA PRO A 31 3.80 1.68 -34.90
C PRO A 31 3.58 2.89 -33.97
N PRO A 32 2.33 3.32 -33.76
CA PRO A 32 2.05 4.38 -32.79
C PRO A 32 2.61 3.96 -31.43
N SER A 33 3.35 4.87 -30.79
CA SER A 33 3.81 4.67 -29.42
C SER A 33 2.62 4.23 -28.56
N PRO A 34 2.80 3.28 -27.63
CA PRO A 34 1.77 2.97 -26.65
C PRO A 34 1.38 4.27 -25.96
N SER A 35 0.07 4.52 -25.87
CA SER A 35 -0.45 5.67 -25.14
C SER A 35 0.21 5.71 -23.75
N PRO A 36 0.65 6.90 -23.28
CA PRO A 36 1.16 7.01 -21.93
C PRO A 36 0.10 6.43 -20.98
N PRO A 37 0.52 5.73 -19.91
CA PRO A 37 -0.43 5.29 -18.89
C PRO A 37 -1.25 6.50 -18.42
N PRO A 38 -2.54 6.31 -18.07
CA PRO A 38 -3.32 7.39 -17.51
C PRO A 38 -2.51 8.03 -16.36
N PRO A 39 -2.51 9.37 -16.23
CA PRO A 39 -1.84 10.01 -15.12
C PRO A 39 -2.29 9.31 -13.84
N SER A 40 -1.34 8.83 -13.04
CA SER A 40 -1.62 8.33 -11.70
C SER A 40 -2.56 9.33 -11.02
N PRO A 41 -3.57 8.90 -10.25
CA PRO A 41 -4.40 9.82 -9.50
C PRO A 41 -3.44 10.74 -8.75
N SER A 42 -3.55 12.04 -9.01
CA SER A 42 -2.68 13.06 -8.45
C SER A 42 -2.49 12.73 -6.99
N SER A 43 -1.25 12.48 -6.57
CA SER A 43 -0.92 12.50 -5.16
C SER A 43 -1.55 13.78 -4.60
N PRO A 44 -2.31 13.70 -3.49
CA PRO A 44 -2.85 14.91 -2.89
C PRO A 44 -1.68 15.89 -2.69
N PRO A 45 -1.93 17.21 -2.86
CA PRO A 45 -0.87 18.19 -2.76
C PRO A 45 -0.14 17.99 -1.42
N LEU A 46 1.17 18.21 -1.41
CA LEU A 46 2.01 18.35 -0.21
C LEU A 46 1.59 19.63 0.56
N SER A 47 0.32 19.70 0.95
CA SER A 47 -0.25 20.70 1.83
C SER A 47 0.10 20.26 3.24
N ALA A 48 0.80 21.14 3.98
CA ALA A 48 1.35 20.92 5.31
C ALA A 48 0.58 19.88 6.14
N LEU A 49 1.16 18.67 6.19
CA LEU A 49 0.67 17.57 6.98
C LEU A 49 0.69 17.97 8.45
N ILE A 50 -0.26 17.43 9.22
CA ILE A 50 -0.16 17.46 10.68
C ILE A 50 1.23 16.92 11.06
N PRO A 51 1.99 17.59 11.94
CA PRO A 51 3.33 17.14 12.31
C PRO A 51 3.32 15.71 12.87
N GLU A 52 4.43 14.98 12.72
CA GLU A 52 4.56 13.62 13.28
C GLU A 52 4.41 13.60 14.81
N ALA A 53 4.72 14.72 15.48
CA ALA A 53 4.49 14.92 16.90
C ALA A 53 3.00 15.00 17.29
N GLY A 54 2.11 15.14 16.30
CA GLY A 54 0.68 15.34 16.48
C GLY A 54 0.36 16.76 16.95
N VAL A 55 -0.91 17.14 16.82
CA VAL A 55 -1.41 18.45 17.27
C VAL A 55 -2.40 18.24 18.40
N ALA A 56 -2.14 18.87 19.54
CA ALA A 56 -3.02 18.76 20.69
C ALA A 56 -4.31 19.56 20.46
N ILE A 57 -5.46 18.92 20.66
CA ILE A 57 -6.75 19.60 20.71
C ILE A 57 -7.11 19.82 22.17
N MET A 58 -7.31 21.08 22.53
CA MET A 58 -7.57 21.47 23.91
C MET A 58 -9.04 21.75 24.16
N ALA A 59 -9.46 21.62 25.40
CA ALA A 59 -10.73 22.16 25.86
C ALA A 59 -10.67 23.70 25.83
N GLY A 60 -11.52 24.33 25.01
CA GLY A 60 -11.58 25.78 24.87
C GLY A 60 -11.99 26.53 26.14
N SER A 61 -12.52 25.83 27.16
CA SER A 61 -12.84 26.38 28.49
C SER A 61 -11.74 26.16 29.54
N SER A 62 -10.67 25.44 29.20
CA SER A 62 -9.68 25.06 30.19
C SER A 62 -8.71 26.21 30.50
N ALA A 63 -8.65 26.62 31.76
CA ALA A 63 -7.60 27.54 32.24
C ALA A 63 -6.24 26.83 32.41
N SER A 64 -6.20 25.51 32.25
CA SER A 64 -5.03 24.66 32.50
C SER A 64 -4.57 23.90 31.26
N ASN A 65 -4.97 24.33 30.06
CA ASN A 65 -4.60 23.71 28.79
C ASN A 65 -4.88 22.20 28.72
N GLN A 66 -6.05 21.78 29.22
CA GLN A 66 -6.47 20.38 29.17
C GLN A 66 -6.56 19.91 27.71
N VAL A 67 -5.66 19.01 27.32
CA VAL A 67 -5.74 18.28 26.05
C VAL A 67 -6.84 17.24 26.16
N ILE A 68 -7.77 17.25 25.21
CA ILE A 68 -8.93 16.35 25.18
C ILE A 68 -8.80 15.24 24.14
N PHE A 69 -8.02 15.45 23.08
CA PHE A 69 -7.57 14.43 22.13
C PHE A 69 -6.47 15.02 21.24
N CYS A 70 -5.97 14.20 20.32
CA CYS A 70 -4.87 14.52 19.43
C CYS A 70 -5.24 14.31 17.97
N LEU A 71 -4.73 15.18 17.10
CA LEU A 71 -4.73 14.97 15.65
C LEU A 71 -3.37 14.43 15.22
N TRP A 72 -3.38 13.48 14.29
CA TRP A 72 -2.19 12.82 13.76
C TRP A 72 -2.14 12.95 12.22
N PRO A 73 -1.00 12.65 11.57
CA PRO A 73 -0.98 12.52 10.11
C PRO A 73 -2.09 11.57 9.63
N GLY A 74 -2.94 12.02 8.70
CA GLY A 74 -4.15 11.33 8.26
C GLY A 74 -5.47 11.87 8.83
N ASP A 75 -5.43 12.79 9.81
CA ASP A 75 -6.60 13.45 10.41
C ASP A 75 -6.82 14.88 9.89
N GLU A 76 -6.33 15.22 8.70
CA GLU A 76 -6.32 16.59 8.18
C GLU A 76 -7.73 17.18 7.99
N ASP A 77 -8.71 16.33 7.68
CA ASP A 77 -10.10 16.70 7.45
C ASP A 77 -10.95 16.74 8.75
N VAL A 78 -10.35 16.45 9.90
CA VAL A 78 -11.07 16.41 11.18
C VAL A 78 -11.40 17.83 11.63
N THR A 79 -12.70 18.14 11.65
CA THR A 79 -13.24 19.45 12.08
C THR A 79 -14.14 19.34 13.31
N SER A 80 -14.29 18.14 13.87
CA SER A 80 -15.16 17.85 15.02
C SER A 80 -14.53 16.83 15.96
N ALA A 81 -14.72 17.03 17.26
CA ALA A 81 -14.29 16.14 18.34
C ALA A 81 -15.30 15.03 18.66
N ALA A 82 -16.37 14.91 17.88
CA ALA A 82 -17.40 13.90 18.09
C ALA A 82 -16.80 12.48 18.03
N GLY A 83 -16.98 11.70 19.10
CA GLY A 83 -16.46 10.33 19.20
C GLY A 83 -14.94 10.23 19.38
N ARG A 84 -14.22 11.35 19.52
CA ARG A 84 -12.76 11.40 19.68
C ARG A 84 -12.29 12.04 20.99
N ALA A 85 -13.07 12.99 21.52
CA ALA A 85 -12.75 13.65 22.78
C ALA A 85 -12.78 12.67 23.97
N ASP A 86 -11.93 12.95 24.96
CA ASP A 86 -11.94 12.32 26.27
C ASP A 86 -13.40 12.25 26.81
N PRO A 87 -13.88 11.06 27.24
CA PRO A 87 -15.22 10.89 27.80
C PRO A 87 -15.51 11.78 29.01
N ALA A 88 -14.48 12.21 29.75
CA ALA A 88 -14.58 13.11 30.89
C ALA A 88 -14.77 14.58 30.47
N TRP A 89 -14.58 14.92 29.18
CA TRP A 89 -14.80 16.27 28.69
C TRP A 89 -16.29 16.55 28.43
N THR A 90 -16.83 17.53 29.15
CA THR A 90 -18.27 17.85 29.19
C THR A 90 -18.69 18.97 28.24
N GLY A 91 -17.83 19.38 27.32
CA GLY A 91 -18.15 20.46 26.39
C GLY A 91 -19.32 20.11 25.47
N THR A 92 -20.18 21.11 25.25
CA THR A 92 -21.47 20.96 24.57
C THR A 92 -21.34 20.95 23.06
N ASP A 93 -20.38 21.70 22.51
CA ASP A 93 -20.20 21.84 21.07
C ASP A 93 -19.00 21.01 20.61
N LYS A 94 -19.19 20.14 19.62
CA LYS A 94 -18.12 19.23 19.16
C LYS A 94 -17.26 19.83 18.05
N ASN A 95 -17.67 20.93 17.45
CA ASN A 95 -16.93 21.57 16.35
C ASN A 95 -15.61 22.14 16.86
N ILE A 96 -14.50 21.82 16.20
CA ILE A 96 -13.19 22.34 16.57
C ILE A 96 -13.07 23.76 16.03
N ALA A 97 -12.84 24.67 16.96
CA ALA A 97 -12.78 26.09 16.71
C ALA A 97 -11.33 26.56 16.58
N SER A 98 -11.08 27.57 15.74
CA SER A 98 -9.74 28.12 15.55
C SER A 98 -9.39 29.16 16.62
N GLN A 99 -8.14 29.16 17.08
CA GLN A 99 -7.61 30.19 17.97
C GLN A 99 -6.24 30.63 17.48
N CYS A 100 -6.05 31.95 17.36
CA CYS A 100 -4.80 32.54 16.93
C CYS A 100 -4.26 33.44 18.04
N CYS A 101 -2.95 33.45 18.21
CA CYS A 101 -2.25 34.24 19.18
C CYS A 101 -1.13 35.02 18.53
N ASP A 102 -0.87 36.21 19.07
CA ASP A 102 0.30 37.00 18.74
C ASP A 102 1.41 36.69 19.76
N TYR A 103 2.60 36.46 19.24
CA TYR A 103 3.83 36.25 20.00
C TYR A 103 4.73 37.45 19.79
N THR A 104 4.32 38.60 20.32
CA THR A 104 5.21 39.76 20.38
C THR A 104 6.29 39.48 21.42
N GLU A 105 7.56 39.60 21.01
CA GLU A 105 8.71 39.32 21.88
C GLU A 105 8.59 40.11 23.19
N GLY A 106 8.43 39.39 24.31
CA GLY A 106 8.39 39.96 25.65
C GLY A 106 7.00 40.27 26.24
N ALA A 107 5.89 39.96 25.55
CA ALA A 107 4.54 40.08 26.10
C ALA A 107 3.89 38.72 26.39
N ALA A 108 2.96 38.70 27.36
CA ALA A 108 2.07 37.56 27.56
C ALA A 108 1.29 37.29 26.27
N GLN A 109 1.20 36.04 25.86
CA GLN A 109 0.54 35.59 24.63
C GLN A 109 -0.88 36.17 24.52
N VAL A 110 -1.12 37.02 23.52
CA VAL A 110 -2.39 37.74 23.33
C VAL A 110 -3.30 36.92 22.43
N CYS A 111 -4.48 36.55 22.92
CA CYS A 111 -5.49 35.80 22.18
C CYS A 111 -6.27 36.67 21.19
N TYR A 112 -6.24 36.33 19.90
CA TYR A 112 -7.01 36.96 18.84
C TYR A 112 -8.15 36.05 18.39
N ARG A 113 -9.37 36.42 18.80
CA ARG A 113 -10.58 35.58 18.65
C ARG A 113 -11.53 36.03 17.55
N LYS A 114 -11.30 37.24 17.05
CA LYS A 114 -12.06 37.87 15.98
C LYS A 114 -11.16 38.01 14.75
N ILE A 115 -11.76 37.89 13.58
CA ILE A 115 -11.12 38.36 12.36
C ILE A 115 -11.08 39.88 12.47
N THR A 116 -9.89 40.46 12.31
CA THR A 116 -9.69 41.91 12.39
C THR A 116 -10.67 42.56 11.41
N ASP A 117 -11.43 43.55 11.89
CA ASP A 117 -12.39 44.39 11.17
C ASP A 117 -13.87 43.94 11.05
N THR A 118 -14.27 42.71 11.43
CA THR A 118 -15.68 42.26 11.23
C THR A 118 -16.45 41.86 12.49
N ASN A 119 -15.85 41.94 13.69
CA ASN A 119 -16.41 41.35 14.92
C ASN A 119 -16.80 39.86 14.79
N THR A 120 -16.40 39.20 13.70
CA THR A 120 -16.74 37.82 13.40
C THR A 120 -15.79 36.90 14.17
N CYS A 121 -16.36 36.01 14.96
CA CYS A 121 -15.60 35.00 15.69
C CYS A 121 -14.98 34.00 14.69
N ARG A 122 -13.69 33.70 14.84
CA ARG A 122 -13.00 32.67 14.04
C ARG A 122 -13.49 31.23 14.31
N GLY A 123 -14.40 31.03 15.26
CA GLY A 123 -14.83 29.74 15.80
C GLY A 123 -15.77 28.92 14.92
N THR A 124 -15.69 29.07 13.60
CA THR A 124 -16.32 28.13 12.68
C THR A 124 -15.47 26.87 12.57
N ALA A 125 -16.14 25.73 12.34
CA ALA A 125 -15.47 24.47 12.08
C ALA A 125 -14.59 24.63 10.82
N LYS A 126 -13.29 24.47 10.99
CA LYS A 126 -12.27 24.50 9.95
C LYS A 126 -11.32 23.35 10.16
N THR A 127 -10.64 22.92 9.12
CA THR A 127 -9.52 21.97 9.23
C THR A 127 -8.35 22.61 9.99
N TYR A 128 -7.41 21.79 10.45
CA TYR A 128 -6.16 22.27 11.04
C TYR A 128 -5.41 23.20 10.09
N PHE A 129 -5.36 22.84 8.81
CA PHE A 129 -4.65 23.61 7.78
C PHE A 129 -5.31 24.97 7.51
N GLU A 130 -6.64 25.01 7.32
CA GLU A 130 -7.37 26.26 7.14
C GLU A 130 -7.21 27.18 8.35
N THR A 131 -7.19 26.61 9.56
CA THR A 131 -6.95 27.34 10.81
C THR A 131 -5.55 27.94 10.87
N LEU A 132 -4.53 27.17 10.50
CA LEU A 132 -3.14 27.63 10.44
C LEU A 132 -2.95 28.72 9.38
N GLN A 133 -3.55 28.56 8.21
CA GLN A 133 -3.51 29.55 7.13
C GLN A 133 -4.22 30.85 7.55
N ASP A 134 -5.38 30.76 8.20
CA ASP A 134 -6.11 31.90 8.74
C ASP A 134 -5.30 32.70 9.77
N CYS A 135 -4.60 32.02 10.68
CA CYS A 135 -3.73 32.68 11.65
C CYS A 135 -2.56 33.35 10.94
N THR A 136 -1.85 32.60 10.08
CA THR A 136 -0.65 33.08 9.37
C THR A 136 -0.96 34.28 8.47
N ASN A 137 -2.07 34.25 7.72
CA ASN A 137 -2.50 35.36 6.87
C ASN A 137 -2.81 36.64 7.66
N SER A 138 -3.07 36.50 8.97
CA SER A 138 -3.31 37.62 9.87
C SER A 138 -2.07 38.05 10.65
N GLY A 139 -0.90 37.47 10.35
CA GLY A 139 0.34 37.72 11.09
C GLY A 139 0.35 37.08 12.49
N LEU A 140 -0.49 36.08 12.73
CA LEU A 140 -0.65 35.40 14.01
C LEU A 140 -0.23 33.92 13.89
N ALA A 141 -0.01 33.25 15.01
CA ALA A 141 0.25 31.80 15.05
C ALA A 141 -0.82 31.08 15.90
N LEU A 142 -0.82 29.75 15.90
CA LEU A 142 -1.70 28.99 16.78
C LEU A 142 -1.32 29.20 18.24
N CYS A 143 -2.30 29.15 19.12
CA CYS A 143 -2.06 29.38 20.54
C CYS A 143 -1.56 28.11 21.25
N ASP A 144 -0.46 28.24 21.99
CA ASP A 144 0.05 27.24 22.94
C ASP A 144 -0.76 27.13 24.25
N GLN A 145 -1.83 27.91 24.37
CA GLN A 145 -2.74 27.84 25.51
C GLN A 145 -4.18 27.94 25.05
N SER A 146 -5.09 27.47 25.90
CA SER A 146 -6.50 27.67 25.68
C SER A 146 -6.83 29.12 25.93
N CYS A 147 -7.34 29.75 24.88
CA CYS A 147 -7.96 31.04 24.99
C CYS A 147 -9.34 30.88 25.66
N ALA A 148 -9.36 30.53 26.94
CA ALA A 148 -10.60 30.46 27.72
C ALA A 148 -11.10 31.88 28.07
N PHE A 149 -12.41 32.04 28.22
CA PHE A 149 -13.12 33.20 28.80
C PHE A 149 -13.04 34.59 28.12
N GLU A 150 -12.12 34.89 27.20
CA GLU A 150 -12.10 36.15 26.43
C GLU A 150 -13.11 36.23 25.24
N GLY A 151 -14.28 35.56 25.34
CA GLY A 151 -15.42 35.75 24.42
C GLY A 151 -15.60 34.73 23.29
N CYS A 152 -16.56 34.99 22.37
CA CYS A 152 -16.89 34.19 21.18
C CYS A 152 -17.36 32.73 21.40
N ASN A 153 -17.86 32.38 22.59
CA ASN A 153 -18.36 31.05 22.94
C ASN A 153 -17.36 29.88 22.73
N TYR A 154 -16.06 30.15 22.59
CA TYR A 154 -15.02 29.11 22.46
C TYR A 154 -14.99 28.14 23.63
N ASN A 155 -15.38 28.59 24.83
CA ASN A 155 -15.48 27.75 26.02
C ASN A 155 -16.41 26.53 25.83
N ARG A 156 -17.28 26.56 24.82
CA ARG A 156 -18.16 25.44 24.49
C ARG A 156 -17.56 24.47 23.48
N ASN A 157 -16.55 24.93 22.74
CA ASN A 157 -15.89 24.20 21.66
C ASN A 157 -14.50 23.71 22.10
N PRO A 158 -14.03 22.60 21.52
CA PRO A 158 -12.61 22.27 21.49
C PRO A 158 -11.85 23.22 20.56
N VAL A 159 -10.55 23.41 20.78
CA VAL A 159 -9.72 24.36 20.03
C VAL A 159 -8.42 23.75 19.52
N TYR A 160 -8.02 24.13 18.30
CA TYR A 160 -6.69 23.83 17.77
C TYR A 160 -5.61 24.55 18.59
N SER A 161 -4.49 23.86 18.85
CA SER A 161 -3.37 24.44 19.59
C SER A 161 -2.08 24.44 18.77
N GLY A 162 -1.13 25.26 19.19
CA GLY A 162 0.26 25.19 18.74
C GLY A 162 1.09 24.13 19.46
N LEU A 163 0.49 23.40 20.42
CA LEU A 163 1.18 22.39 21.21
C LEU A 163 1.25 21.05 20.49
N ASP A 164 2.41 20.42 20.64
CA ASP A 164 2.59 19.01 20.34
C ASP A 164 1.69 18.14 21.22
N CYS A 165 1.31 16.98 20.71
CA CYS A 165 0.59 16.01 21.52
C CYS A 165 1.46 15.45 22.64
N PRO A 166 0.93 15.31 23.87
CA PRO A 166 1.66 14.69 24.96
C PRO A 166 1.94 13.22 24.61
N ASN A 167 3.17 12.77 24.87
CA ASN A 167 3.63 11.40 24.54
C ASN A 167 2.72 10.30 25.09
N GLU A 168 2.07 10.53 26.22
CA GLU A 168 1.12 9.61 26.85
C GLU A 168 -0.16 9.37 26.02
N LEU A 169 -0.55 10.35 25.21
CA LEU A 169 -1.70 10.27 24.29
C LEU A 169 -1.30 9.89 22.88
N ARG A 170 -0.01 9.65 22.64
CA ARG A 170 0.46 9.13 21.35
C ARG A 170 -0.21 7.77 21.16
N PRO A 171 -1.01 7.58 20.10
CA PRO A 171 -1.41 6.24 19.68
C PRO A 171 -0.12 5.43 19.65
N SER A 172 -0.15 4.22 20.22
CA SER A 172 0.94 3.28 19.99
C SER A 172 1.22 3.33 18.49
N PRO A 173 2.49 3.54 18.07
CA PRO A 173 2.79 3.74 16.66
C PRO A 173 2.04 2.64 15.90
N PRO A 174 1.24 3.00 14.88
CA PRO A 174 0.61 1.97 14.07
C PRO A 174 1.72 0.97 13.73
N PRO A 175 1.48 -0.35 13.84
CA PRO A 175 2.47 -1.33 13.44
C PRO A 175 3.01 -0.86 12.09
N PRO A 176 4.35 -0.85 11.89
CA PRO A 176 4.97 -0.25 10.72
C PRO A 176 4.14 -0.64 9.51
N PRO A 177 3.71 0.31 8.66
CA PRO A 177 2.87 -0.02 7.52
C PRO A 177 3.53 -1.21 6.86
N SER A 178 2.80 -2.33 6.77
CA SER A 178 3.24 -3.47 5.98
C SER A 178 3.76 -2.86 4.71
N ARG A 179 5.09 -2.92 4.54
CA ARG A 179 5.78 -2.31 3.41
C ARG A 179 4.92 -2.65 2.21
N PRO A 180 4.59 -1.72 1.30
CA PRO A 180 4.06 -2.12 0.01
C PRO A 180 5.16 -3.00 -0.60
N GLY A 181 5.06 -4.30 -0.35
CA GLY A 181 5.69 -5.33 -1.13
C GLY A 181 5.14 -5.06 -2.50
N GLY A 182 5.97 -4.45 -3.34
CA GLY A 182 5.55 -3.99 -4.64
C GLY A 182 4.85 -5.15 -5.35
N GLY A 183 3.53 -5.03 -5.54
CA GLY A 183 2.71 -5.98 -6.28
C GLY A 183 3.07 -7.45 -6.12
N GLY A 184 3.47 -7.86 -4.92
CA GLY A 184 4.03 -9.18 -4.65
C GLY A 184 3.61 -9.63 -3.28
N SER A 185 2.81 -10.68 -3.23
CA SER A 185 2.42 -11.38 -2.01
C SER A 185 3.64 -11.57 -1.09
N ALA A 186 3.47 -11.26 0.20
CA ALA A 186 4.51 -11.53 1.20
C ALA A 186 4.72 -13.04 1.39
N ILE A 187 3.72 -13.83 0.99
CA ILE A 187 3.82 -15.26 0.83
C ILE A 187 4.75 -15.54 -0.39
N PRO A 188 5.82 -16.35 -0.23
CA PRO A 188 6.67 -16.73 -1.35
C PRO A 188 5.90 -17.46 -2.45
N ALA A 189 6.40 -17.43 -3.69
CA ALA A 189 5.78 -18.10 -4.84
C ALA A 189 5.48 -19.59 -4.61
N SER A 190 6.30 -20.27 -3.80
CA SER A 190 6.11 -21.66 -3.39
C SER A 190 4.92 -21.88 -2.45
N GLY A 191 4.31 -20.81 -1.92
CA GLY A 191 3.42 -20.86 -0.77
C GLY A 191 4.17 -21.23 0.51
N VAL A 192 3.44 -21.20 1.63
CA VAL A 192 3.96 -21.62 2.95
C VAL A 192 2.98 -22.51 3.70
N LEU A 193 3.49 -23.46 4.47
CA LEU A 193 2.67 -24.37 5.26
C LEU A 193 2.18 -23.73 6.55
N VAL A 194 0.94 -24.04 6.90
CA VAL A 194 0.39 -23.82 8.25
C VAL A 194 0.46 -25.15 8.99
N LEU A 195 1.08 -25.16 10.15
CA LEU A 195 1.22 -26.36 10.99
C LEU A 195 0.33 -26.28 12.22
N ARG A 196 0.09 -27.42 12.86
CA ARG A 196 -0.48 -27.47 14.21
C ARG A 196 0.59 -27.07 15.24
N GLY A 197 0.34 -26.00 16.01
CA GLY A 197 1.32 -25.41 16.91
C GLY A 197 1.74 -26.28 18.10
N GLY A 198 0.96 -27.31 18.43
CA GLY A 198 1.26 -28.28 19.50
C GLY A 198 2.02 -29.53 19.04
N SER A 199 2.21 -29.72 17.74
CA SER A 199 2.86 -30.91 17.20
C SER A 199 4.37 -30.72 17.13
N VAL A 200 5.13 -31.71 17.63
CA VAL A 200 6.59 -31.78 17.46
C VAL A 200 6.99 -32.34 16.09
N GLU A 201 6.07 -33.02 15.42
CA GLU A 201 6.18 -33.41 14.02
C GLU A 201 5.49 -32.38 13.12
N GLU A 202 5.87 -32.33 11.83
CA GLU A 202 5.28 -31.46 10.80
C GLU A 202 3.84 -31.88 10.48
N SER A 203 2.92 -31.62 11.42
CA SER A 203 1.48 -31.84 11.25
C SER A 203 0.90 -30.69 10.43
N VAL A 204 0.92 -30.87 9.10
CA VAL A 204 0.42 -29.89 8.13
C VAL A 204 -1.10 -29.77 8.19
N LEU A 205 -1.59 -28.54 8.33
CA LEU A 205 -3.02 -28.20 8.24
C LEU A 205 -3.41 -27.74 6.83
N GLY A 206 -2.48 -27.06 6.15
CA GLY A 206 -2.62 -26.72 4.74
C GLY A 206 -1.55 -25.73 4.30
N CYS A 207 -1.81 -25.11 3.14
CA CYS A 207 -0.90 -24.22 2.44
C CYS A 207 -1.54 -22.84 2.28
N LEU A 208 -0.77 -21.78 2.51
CA LEU A 208 -1.10 -20.41 2.11
C LEU A 208 -0.46 -20.12 0.77
N ARG A 209 -1.27 -19.68 -0.19
CA ARG A 209 -0.84 -19.33 -1.55
C ARG A 209 -0.74 -17.80 -1.72
N PRO A 210 0.30 -17.31 -2.40
CA PRO A 210 0.38 -15.91 -2.77
C PRO A 210 -0.78 -15.53 -3.71
N GLY A 211 -1.38 -14.36 -3.46
CA GLY A 211 -2.48 -13.77 -4.22
C GLY A 211 -3.85 -14.24 -3.77
N GLU A 212 -3.92 -15.39 -3.11
CA GLU A 212 -5.17 -16.03 -2.67
C GLU A 212 -5.33 -15.94 -1.15
N ASP A 213 -4.28 -16.28 -0.39
CA ASP A 213 -4.32 -16.38 1.07
C ASP A 213 -3.59 -15.22 1.77
N ASP A 214 -3.23 -14.14 1.07
CA ASP A 214 -2.48 -13.00 1.65
C ASP A 214 -3.18 -12.37 2.87
N ALA A 215 -4.52 -12.36 2.88
CA ALA A 215 -5.34 -11.84 3.98
C ALA A 215 -5.74 -12.91 5.02
N LYS A 216 -5.27 -14.16 4.89
CA LYS A 216 -5.73 -15.27 5.72
C LYS A 216 -5.04 -15.29 7.08
N SER A 217 -5.83 -14.96 8.10
CA SER A 217 -5.43 -14.88 9.51
C SER A 217 -5.99 -16.02 10.38
N ARG A 218 -6.90 -16.83 9.82
CA ARG A 218 -7.65 -17.88 10.54
C ARG A 218 -7.66 -19.17 9.73
N TRP A 219 -7.64 -20.29 10.44
CA TRP A 219 -7.81 -21.63 9.89
C TRP A 219 -9.00 -22.32 10.59
N PRO A 220 -10.21 -22.24 10.00
CA PRO A 220 -11.41 -22.83 10.58
C PRO A 220 -11.23 -24.33 10.87
N GLY A 221 -11.62 -24.75 12.08
CA GLY A 221 -11.56 -26.16 12.49
C GLY A 221 -10.18 -26.74 12.82
N ALA A 222 -9.08 -25.99 12.68
CA ALA A 222 -7.73 -26.48 12.97
C ALA A 222 -7.28 -26.34 14.44
N GLY A 223 -7.86 -25.38 15.16
CA GLY A 223 -7.57 -25.15 16.57
C GLY A 223 -8.03 -26.28 17.49
N TYR A 224 -7.50 -26.34 18.70
CA TYR A 224 -7.93 -27.31 19.71
C TYR A 224 -9.45 -27.23 19.93
N LEU A 225 -10.18 -28.32 19.69
CA LEU A 225 -11.66 -28.37 19.73
C LEU A 225 -12.39 -27.35 18.84
N GLY A 226 -11.71 -26.77 17.84
CA GLY A 226 -12.29 -25.82 16.89
C GLY A 226 -12.41 -24.37 17.38
N ASN A 227 -12.03 -24.07 18.62
CA ASN A 227 -12.16 -22.71 19.19
C ASN A 227 -10.94 -21.82 18.86
N TYR A 228 -9.75 -22.40 18.72
CA TYR A 228 -8.48 -21.67 18.53
C TYR A 228 -8.13 -21.51 17.05
N GLN A 229 -8.98 -20.79 16.30
CA GLN A 229 -8.89 -20.74 14.83
C GLN A 229 -7.87 -19.73 14.30
N ARG A 230 -7.48 -18.73 15.09
CA ARG A 230 -6.48 -17.73 14.67
C ARG A 230 -5.10 -18.37 14.54
N ILE A 231 -4.38 -17.99 13.49
CA ILE A 231 -3.04 -18.50 13.20
C ILE A 231 -2.01 -17.69 14.00
N ALA A 232 -1.27 -18.35 14.87
CA ALA A 232 -0.28 -17.72 15.71
C ALA A 232 1.06 -17.52 14.97
N ALA A 233 1.68 -16.36 15.18
CA ALA A 233 3.04 -16.09 14.73
C ALA A 233 4.06 -16.77 15.65
N GLN A 234 5.07 -17.40 15.06
CA GLN A 234 6.17 -18.03 15.77
C GLN A 234 7.47 -17.75 15.01
N CYS A 235 8.49 -17.36 15.75
CA CYS A 235 9.74 -16.91 15.18
C CYS A 235 10.90 -17.77 15.67
N CYS A 236 11.95 -17.84 14.88
CA CYS A 236 13.13 -18.63 15.15
C CYS A 236 14.36 -17.75 14.95
N ALA A 237 15.41 -18.00 15.73
CA ALA A 237 16.68 -17.29 15.56
C ALA A 237 17.34 -17.59 14.20
N ASP A 238 17.10 -18.79 13.67
CA ASP A 238 17.59 -19.22 12.36
C ASP A 238 16.59 -20.20 11.71
N SER A 239 16.90 -20.64 10.49
CA SER A 239 16.08 -21.62 9.73
C SER A 239 16.28 -23.07 10.18
N THR A 240 17.13 -23.33 11.19
CA THR A 240 17.38 -24.71 11.64
C THR A 240 16.18 -25.27 12.39
N LYS A 241 15.97 -26.58 12.26
CA LYS A 241 14.94 -27.30 13.00
C LYS A 241 15.40 -27.61 14.44
N ASP A 242 15.85 -26.58 15.15
CA ASP A 242 16.34 -26.69 16.51
C ASP A 242 15.32 -26.09 17.49
N PRO A 243 14.78 -26.86 18.45
CA PRO A 243 13.82 -26.35 19.42
C PRO A 243 14.40 -25.23 20.30
N GLU A 244 15.71 -25.15 20.54
CA GLU A 244 16.32 -24.08 21.35
C GLU A 244 16.30 -22.72 20.65
N LYS A 245 16.27 -22.73 19.31
CA LYS A 245 16.21 -21.54 18.46
C LYS A 245 14.81 -20.96 18.31
N CYS A 246 13.79 -21.71 18.71
CA CYS A 246 12.42 -21.26 18.66
C CYS A 246 12.10 -20.20 19.73
N ARG A 247 11.39 -19.15 19.32
CA ARG A 247 10.93 -18.02 20.13
C ARG A 247 9.47 -17.70 19.82
N ARG A 248 8.60 -17.83 20.84
CA ARG A 248 7.22 -17.31 20.81
C ARG A 248 7.07 -15.96 21.50
N ARG A 249 8.16 -15.45 22.07
CA ARG A 249 8.25 -14.17 22.75
C ARG A 249 9.37 -13.35 22.15
N ASP A 250 9.19 -12.04 22.14
CA ASP A 250 10.23 -11.09 21.78
C ASP A 250 11.28 -10.94 22.91
N SER A 251 12.23 -10.02 22.71
CA SER A 251 13.29 -9.68 23.67
C SER A 251 12.75 -9.08 24.99
N THR A 252 11.54 -8.56 25.00
CA THR A 252 10.86 -8.01 26.19
C THR A 252 10.11 -9.08 26.99
N GLY A 253 9.98 -10.30 26.45
CA GLY A 253 9.22 -11.40 27.03
C GLY A 253 7.74 -11.40 26.66
N THR A 254 7.32 -10.53 25.74
CA THR A 254 5.94 -10.43 25.25
C THR A 254 5.70 -11.43 24.13
N CYS A 255 4.52 -12.09 24.12
CA CYS A 255 4.19 -13.07 23.09
C CYS A 255 3.95 -12.38 21.74
N ILE A 256 4.52 -12.94 20.66
CA ILE A 256 4.63 -12.26 19.35
C ILE A 256 3.26 -11.97 18.72
N ALA A 257 2.31 -12.91 18.81
CA ALA A 257 0.92 -12.73 18.42
C ALA A 257 -0.01 -12.49 19.64
N GLY A 258 0.52 -11.95 20.74
CA GLY A 258 -0.23 -11.81 21.99
C GLY A 258 -0.32 -13.13 22.78
N VAL A 259 -0.71 -13.02 24.05
CA VAL A 259 -0.90 -14.20 24.90
C VAL A 259 -2.31 -14.73 24.67
N SER A 260 -2.46 -16.02 24.35
CA SER A 260 -3.77 -16.64 24.24
C SER A 260 -4.40 -16.74 25.64
N ASN A 261 -5.20 -15.73 25.97
CA ASN A 261 -5.96 -15.63 27.21
C ASN A 261 -7.46 -15.70 26.89
N ASP A 262 -8.25 -16.18 27.83
CA ASP A 262 -9.72 -16.23 27.81
C ASP A 262 -10.39 -17.23 26.85
N ALA A 263 -11.66 -17.52 27.14
CA ALA A 263 -12.47 -18.70 26.79
C ALA A 263 -12.61 -19.09 25.31
N GLU A 264 -11.97 -18.37 24.38
CA GLU A 264 -11.95 -18.66 22.94
C GLU A 264 -10.53 -18.68 22.33
N GLY A 265 -9.47 -18.51 23.14
CA GLY A 265 -8.10 -18.46 22.62
C GLY A 265 -7.83 -17.19 21.83
N ALA A 266 -8.19 -16.02 22.37
CA ALA A 266 -7.99 -14.78 21.67
C ALA A 266 -6.49 -14.43 21.59
N ILE A 267 -5.94 -14.45 20.38
CA ILE A 267 -4.63 -13.91 20.01
C ILE A 267 -4.78 -12.80 18.98
N ASP A 268 -3.72 -12.06 18.70
CA ASP A 268 -3.68 -11.08 17.62
C ASP A 268 -4.07 -11.75 16.29
N GLU A 269 -4.92 -11.07 15.52
CA GLU A 269 -5.29 -11.54 14.19
C GLU A 269 -4.29 -11.01 13.17
N LEU A 270 -3.36 -11.88 12.76
CA LEU A 270 -2.24 -11.52 11.89
C LEU A 270 -2.35 -12.26 10.55
N THR A 271 -2.04 -11.56 9.47
CA THR A 271 -1.73 -12.14 8.17
C THR A 271 -0.30 -12.70 8.14
N TYR A 272 0.04 -13.47 7.11
CA TYR A 272 1.42 -13.96 6.94
C TYR A 272 2.44 -12.82 6.85
N ALA A 273 2.07 -11.72 6.16
CA ALA A 273 2.91 -10.54 6.01
C ALA A 273 3.21 -9.89 7.37
N GLU A 274 2.18 -9.67 8.19
CA GLU A 274 2.30 -9.06 9.51
C GLU A 274 3.06 -9.97 10.48
N ALA A 275 2.81 -11.28 10.44
CA ALA A 275 3.54 -12.24 11.25
C ALA A 275 5.03 -12.27 10.90
N LYS A 276 5.38 -12.18 9.60
CA LYS A 276 6.76 -12.12 9.13
C LYS A 276 7.42 -10.82 9.60
N GLN A 277 6.73 -9.69 9.47
CA GLN A 277 7.21 -8.40 9.94
C GLN A 277 7.48 -8.41 11.45
N LYS A 278 6.55 -8.93 12.26
CA LYS A 278 6.74 -9.07 13.70
C LYS A 278 7.95 -9.92 14.08
N CYS A 279 8.26 -10.97 13.30
CA CYS A 279 9.50 -11.71 13.50
C CYS A 279 10.73 -10.84 13.19
N GLU A 280 10.72 -10.13 12.08
CA GLU A 280 11.83 -9.26 11.65
C GLU A 280 12.08 -8.11 12.63
N ASP A 281 11.01 -7.49 13.15
CA ASP A 281 11.08 -6.44 14.18
C ASP A 281 11.67 -6.96 15.50
N ALA A 282 11.50 -8.25 15.78
CA ALA A 282 12.11 -8.93 16.93
C ALA A 282 13.52 -9.47 16.62
N GLU A 283 14.10 -9.12 15.48
CA GLU A 283 15.40 -9.62 14.97
C GLU A 283 15.42 -11.15 14.81
N LEU A 284 14.27 -11.73 14.43
CA LEU A 284 14.06 -13.16 14.22
C LEU A 284 13.50 -13.42 12.81
N GLN A 285 13.38 -14.69 12.43
CA GLN A 285 12.79 -15.11 11.16
C GLN A 285 11.63 -16.08 11.35
N MET A 286 10.80 -16.29 10.32
CA MET A 286 9.76 -17.31 10.34
C MET A 286 10.36 -18.72 10.49
N CYS A 287 9.74 -19.54 11.35
CA CYS A 287 10.25 -20.88 11.65
C CYS A 287 10.03 -21.90 10.54
N HIS A 288 10.98 -22.81 10.33
CA HIS A 288 10.83 -24.00 9.47
C HIS A 288 10.33 -25.24 10.24
N GLN A 289 9.64 -25.03 11.36
CA GLN A 289 9.14 -26.08 12.24
C GLN A 289 8.02 -25.52 13.13
N SER A 290 7.29 -26.40 13.82
CA SER A 290 6.39 -25.98 14.90
C SER A 290 7.14 -25.75 16.20
N CYS A 291 6.89 -24.61 16.84
CA CYS A 291 7.50 -24.18 18.08
C CYS A 291 6.88 -24.81 19.34
N ALA A 292 6.55 -26.10 19.29
CA ALA A 292 5.77 -26.77 20.32
C ALA A 292 6.37 -26.60 21.74
N ASN A 293 5.49 -26.38 22.72
CA ASN A 293 5.82 -26.25 24.14
C ASN A 293 6.68 -25.05 24.55
N LYS A 294 6.77 -24.01 23.70
CA LYS A 294 7.51 -22.76 24.01
C LYS A 294 6.67 -21.65 24.65
N GLY A 295 5.50 -22.00 25.21
CA GLY A 295 4.61 -21.07 25.92
C GLY A 295 3.61 -20.33 25.01
N CYS A 296 3.01 -19.26 25.54
CA CYS A 296 1.99 -18.41 24.92
C CYS A 296 0.67 -19.12 24.51
N LEU A 297 0.46 -20.36 24.96
CA LEU A 297 -0.66 -21.23 24.58
C LEU A 297 -0.80 -21.53 23.08
N TYR A 298 0.18 -21.18 22.23
CA TYR A 298 0.08 -21.42 20.77
C TYR A 298 0.05 -22.92 20.40
N ASN A 299 0.27 -23.81 21.35
CA ASN A 299 0.06 -25.25 21.13
C ASN A 299 -1.38 -25.58 20.72
N ALA A 300 -2.36 -24.76 21.16
CA ALA A 300 -3.75 -24.92 20.81
C ALA A 300 -4.10 -24.33 19.43
N HIS A 301 -3.20 -23.52 18.84
CA HIS A 301 -3.43 -22.76 17.62
C HIS A 301 -2.74 -23.38 16.40
N PRO A 302 -3.27 -23.12 15.18
CA PRO A 302 -2.46 -23.20 13.97
C PRO A 302 -1.31 -22.18 14.03
N VAL A 303 -0.18 -22.48 13.40
CA VAL A 303 1.00 -21.60 13.38
C VAL A 303 1.52 -21.33 11.98
N PHE A 304 1.96 -20.10 11.73
CA PHE A 304 2.65 -19.73 10.49
C PHE A 304 4.07 -20.34 10.46
N THR A 305 4.54 -20.68 9.25
CA THR A 305 5.90 -21.19 9.04
C THR A 305 6.54 -20.61 7.78
N ALA A 306 7.85 -20.83 7.63
CA ALA A 306 8.60 -20.59 6.41
C ALA A 306 8.71 -21.83 5.51
N ILE A 307 8.07 -22.95 5.86
CA ILE A 307 8.19 -24.20 5.11
C ILE A 307 7.43 -24.06 3.78
N PRO A 308 8.08 -24.27 2.62
CA PRO A 308 7.42 -24.16 1.33
C PRO A 308 6.34 -25.22 1.16
N CYS A 309 5.25 -24.88 0.46
CA CYS A 309 4.24 -25.88 0.17
C CYS A 309 4.76 -26.94 -0.81
N PRO A 310 4.28 -28.19 -0.71
CA PRO A 310 4.58 -29.20 -1.72
C PRO A 310 4.05 -28.71 -3.07
N MET A 311 4.90 -28.78 -4.10
CA MET A 311 4.48 -28.50 -5.47
C MET A 311 3.37 -29.49 -5.83
N PRO A 312 2.29 -29.05 -6.51
CA PRO A 312 1.32 -29.99 -7.05
C PRO A 312 2.06 -30.97 -7.98
N PRO A 313 1.67 -32.26 -8.01
CA PRO A 313 2.23 -33.20 -8.96
C PRO A 313 2.05 -32.62 -10.36
N SER A 314 3.13 -32.54 -11.12
CA SER A 314 3.13 -32.08 -12.51
C SER A 314 2.03 -32.80 -13.29
N LEU A 315 1.10 -32.04 -13.87
CA LEU A 315 0.05 -32.60 -14.73
C LEU A 315 0.70 -33.49 -15.79
N PRO A 316 0.13 -34.66 -16.12
CA PRO A 316 0.61 -35.44 -17.24
C PRO A 316 0.59 -34.56 -18.50
N PRO A 317 1.58 -34.69 -19.40
CA PRO A 317 1.63 -33.88 -20.61
C PRO A 317 0.31 -33.99 -21.37
N PRO A 318 -0.19 -32.88 -21.97
CA PRO A 318 -1.42 -32.92 -22.75
C PRO A 318 -1.31 -34.02 -23.81
N SER A 319 -2.31 -34.90 -23.87
CA SER A 319 -2.38 -35.94 -24.89
C SER A 319 -2.18 -35.31 -26.28
N PRO A 320 -1.36 -35.91 -27.15
CA PRO A 320 -1.14 -35.37 -28.49
C PRO A 320 -2.48 -35.16 -29.20
N PRO A 321 -2.63 -34.08 -29.99
CA PRO A 321 -3.85 -33.83 -30.74
C PRO A 321 -4.18 -35.06 -31.63
N PRO A 322 -5.47 -35.39 -31.80
CA PRO A 322 -5.87 -36.50 -32.66
C PRO A 322 -5.30 -36.27 -34.08
N PRO A 323 -4.84 -37.32 -34.76
CA PRO A 323 -4.29 -37.19 -36.10
C PRO A 323 -5.32 -36.56 -37.04
N PRO A 324 -4.90 -35.67 -37.96
CA PRO A 324 -5.81 -35.06 -38.90
C PRO A 324 -6.52 -36.15 -39.72
N PRO A 325 -7.80 -35.96 -40.06
CA PRO A 325 -8.52 -36.89 -40.92
C PRO A 325 -7.78 -37.06 -42.26
N PRO A 326 -7.75 -38.26 -42.85
CA PRO A 326 -7.07 -38.49 -44.12
C PRO A 326 -7.67 -37.57 -45.19
N LEU A 327 -6.79 -36.85 -45.89
CA LEU A 327 -7.16 -36.04 -47.05
C LEU A 327 -7.80 -36.95 -48.10
N SER A 328 -9.08 -36.72 -48.38
CA SER A 328 -9.78 -37.37 -49.49
C SER A 328 -9.02 -37.16 -50.81
N PRO A 329 -8.93 -38.18 -51.69
CA PRO A 329 -8.28 -38.05 -52.98
C PRO A 329 -8.95 -36.96 -53.83
N ARG A 330 -8.13 -36.04 -54.37
CA ARG A 330 -8.58 -35.12 -55.43
C ARG A 330 -8.99 -35.96 -56.64
N GLY A 331 -10.28 -35.94 -56.95
CA GLY A 331 -10.84 -36.50 -58.19
C GLY A 331 -10.34 -35.74 -59.43
N PRO A 332 -10.28 -36.41 -60.59
CA PRO A 332 -9.42 -36.05 -61.71
C PRO A 332 -9.93 -34.88 -62.57
N TYR A 333 -8.94 -34.07 -63.00
CA TYR A 333 -8.87 -33.25 -64.21
C TYR A 333 -10.06 -33.35 -65.19
N GLU A 334 -10.82 -32.25 -65.33
CA GLU A 334 -11.60 -31.99 -66.55
C GLU A 334 -10.63 -31.62 -67.69
N ILE A 335 -10.75 -32.34 -68.80
CA ILE A 335 -10.06 -32.08 -70.07
C ILE A 335 -10.89 -31.06 -70.85
N PRO A 336 -10.34 -29.90 -71.26
CA PRO A 336 -11.07 -28.94 -72.08
C PRO A 336 -11.17 -29.43 -73.54
N VAL A 337 -12.36 -29.83 -73.97
CA VAL A 337 -12.66 -30.13 -75.37
C VAL A 337 -12.95 -28.85 -76.16
N ARG A 338 -11.92 -28.25 -76.76
CA ARG A 338 -12.07 -27.33 -77.90
C ARG A 338 -11.78 -28.10 -79.19
N GLY A 339 -12.71 -27.98 -80.14
CA GLY A 339 -12.81 -28.79 -81.34
C GLY A 339 -11.65 -28.68 -82.33
N VAL A 340 -11.53 -29.72 -83.15
CA VAL A 340 -10.74 -29.75 -84.38
C VAL A 340 -11.69 -30.04 -85.53
N GLN A 341 -11.67 -29.15 -86.52
CA GLN A 341 -12.36 -29.22 -87.80
C GLN A 341 -11.53 -30.05 -88.77
N VAL A 342 -12.16 -30.94 -89.54
CA VAL A 342 -11.54 -31.65 -90.67
C VAL A 342 -12.42 -31.45 -91.91
N MET A 343 -11.75 -31.15 -93.03
CA MET A 343 -12.26 -30.86 -94.37
C MET A 343 -13.21 -31.93 -94.93
#